data_AF-A0A350AQ97-F1
#
_entry.id   AF-A0A350AQ97-F1
#
_cell.length_a   1.000
_cell.length_b   1.000
_cell.length_c   1.000
_cell.angle_alpha   90.00
_cell.angle_beta   90.00
_cell.angle_gamma   90.00
#
_symmetry.space_group_name_H-M   'P 1'
#
loop_
_entity.id
_entity.type
_entity.pdbx_description
1 polymer ?
#
loop_
_entity_poly.entity_id
_entity_poly.type
_entity_poly.pdbx_seq_one_letter_code
_entity_poly.pdbx_strand_id
1 'polypeptide(L)'
;MHEHIVDAWKTAEFWKVGRYVIMSDHIHFFCSPGSYPTHPFRKWVGFWKNRIVKNSGVRGFWQRDVWDTQLRRGESYSAKWQYVRENPVRAGLVDRSNEWAYQGELEPLWWHDA
;
A
#
# COMPACT_ATOMS: atom_id res chain seq x y z
N MET A 1 6.41 11.05 -7.93
CA MET A 1 5.24 10.67 -7.08
C MET A 1 5.45 9.32 -6.42
N HIS A 2 5.69 8.24 -7.18
CA HIS A 2 5.99 6.91 -6.62
C HIS A 2 7.10 6.93 -5.56
N GLU A 3 8.23 7.58 -5.84
CA GLU A 3 9.33 7.75 -4.88
C GLU A 3 8.88 8.43 -3.58
N HIS A 4 8.14 9.54 -3.66
CA HIS A 4 7.62 10.22 -2.47
C HIS A 4 6.66 9.34 -1.64
N ILE A 5 5.87 8.47 -2.29
CA ILE A 5 5.01 7.49 -1.59
C ILE A 5 5.89 6.49 -0.84
N VAL A 6 6.88 5.91 -1.53
CA VAL A 6 7.80 4.92 -0.95
C VAL A 6 8.59 5.52 0.22
N ASP A 7 9.12 6.73 0.07
CA ASP A 7 9.85 7.43 1.13
C ASP A 7 8.96 7.77 2.34
N ALA A 8 7.71 8.16 2.09
CA ALA A 8 6.75 8.39 3.16
C ALA A 8 6.44 7.11 3.93
N TRP A 9 6.33 5.96 3.24
CA TRP A 9 6.13 4.66 3.90
C TRP A 9 7.35 4.19 4.68
N LYS A 10 8.57 4.32 4.12
CA LYS A 10 9.82 3.95 4.82
C LYS A 10 10.03 4.69 6.13
N THR A 11 9.45 5.88 6.26
CA THR A 11 9.60 6.74 7.44
C THR A 11 8.40 6.71 8.39
N ALA A 12 7.36 5.92 8.08
CA ALA A 12 6.13 5.82 8.86
C ALA A 12 6.10 4.49 9.65
N GLU A 13 7.05 4.31 10.56
CA GLU A 13 7.43 3.00 11.16
C GLU A 13 6.36 2.31 12.03
N PHE A 14 5.30 3.03 12.44
CA PHE A 14 4.24 2.45 13.28
C PHE A 14 3.44 1.33 12.60
N TRP A 15 3.44 1.32 11.28
CA TRP A 15 2.99 0.19 10.46
C TRP A 15 4.00 -0.05 9.36
N LYS A 16 4.18 -1.31 9.01
CA LYS A 16 5.08 -1.75 7.94
C LYS A 16 4.28 -1.98 6.67
N VAL A 17 4.78 -1.51 5.54
CA VAL A 17 4.16 -1.75 4.23
C VAL A 17 4.81 -2.96 3.59
N GLY A 18 3.99 -3.91 3.14
CA GLY A 18 4.44 -5.08 2.40
C GLY A 18 4.40 -4.84 0.91
N ARG A 19 3.71 -5.74 0.21
CA ARG A 19 3.47 -5.61 -1.23
C ARG A 19 2.49 -4.49 -1.53
N TYR A 20 2.69 -3.81 -2.65
CA TYR A 20 1.85 -2.71 -3.09
C TYR A 20 1.77 -2.60 -4.61
N VAL A 21 0.70 -1.94 -5.07
CA VAL A 21 0.48 -1.48 -6.44
C VAL A 21 -0.09 -0.06 -6.36
N ILE A 22 0.54 0.87 -7.06
CA ILE A 22 0.08 2.25 -7.21
C ILE A 22 -0.56 2.36 -8.60
N MET A 23 -1.86 2.64 -8.63
CA MET A 23 -2.63 2.92 -9.84
C MET A 23 -2.56 4.41 -10.15
N SER A 24 -3.13 4.82 -11.29
CA SER A 24 -3.17 6.24 -11.69
C SER A 24 -4.05 7.10 -10.78
N ASP A 25 -5.04 6.49 -10.10
CA ASP A 25 -6.06 7.16 -9.29
C ASP A 25 -6.13 6.67 -7.83
N HIS A 26 -5.62 5.47 -7.52
CA HIS A 26 -5.64 4.90 -6.17
C HIS A 26 -4.42 4.00 -5.87
N ILE A 27 -4.32 3.52 -4.63
CA ILE A 27 -3.23 2.63 -4.19
C ILE A 27 -3.81 1.42 -3.49
N HIS A 28 -3.30 0.24 -3.84
CA HIS A 28 -3.45 -0.98 -3.08
C HIS A 28 -2.15 -1.32 -2.36
N PHE A 29 -2.21 -1.62 -1.07
CA PHE A 29 -1.03 -2.07 -0.33
C PHE A 29 -1.45 -2.98 0.83
N PHE A 30 -0.55 -3.88 1.19
CA PHE A 30 -0.65 -4.69 2.40
C PHE A 30 0.17 -4.04 3.50
N CYS A 31 -0.27 -4.17 4.75
CA CYS A 31 0.49 -3.68 5.89
C CYS A 31 0.28 -4.53 7.14
N SER A 32 1.22 -4.41 8.07
CA SER A 32 1.12 -5.01 9.41
C SER A 32 1.51 -3.99 10.48
N PRO A 33 1.05 -4.15 11.73
CA PRO A 33 1.56 -3.36 12.85
C PRO A 33 3.10 -3.44 12.93
N GLY A 34 3.75 -2.31 13.15
CA GLY A 34 5.20 -2.21 13.34
C GLY A 34 5.63 -2.17 14.82
N SER A 35 4.69 -1.90 15.73
CA SER A 35 4.93 -1.77 17.17
C SER A 35 3.79 -2.38 17.99
N TYR A 36 4.07 -2.74 19.25
CA TYR A 36 3.04 -3.06 20.25
C TYR A 36 3.15 -2.09 21.45
N PRO A 37 2.05 -1.47 21.91
CA PRO A 37 0.70 -1.54 21.34
C PRO A 37 0.62 -0.93 19.93
N THR A 38 -0.35 -1.39 19.15
CA THR A 38 -0.55 -0.94 17.76
C THR A 38 -1.06 0.50 17.72
N HIS A 39 -0.46 1.33 16.88
CA HIS A 39 -0.96 2.69 16.63
C HIS A 39 -2.21 2.67 15.72
N PRO A 40 -3.17 3.59 15.89
CA PRO A 40 -4.38 3.61 15.07
C PRO A 40 -4.07 3.74 13.56
N PHE A 41 -4.54 2.76 12.77
CA PHE A 41 -4.30 2.67 11.33
C PHE A 41 -4.61 3.98 10.58
N ARG A 42 -5.78 4.57 10.84
CA ARG A 42 -6.20 5.84 10.18
C ARG A 42 -5.28 7.02 10.50
N LYS A 43 -4.70 7.08 11.71
CA LYS A 43 -3.72 8.12 12.05
C LYS A 43 -2.42 7.93 11.28
N TRP A 44 -1.97 6.68 11.15
CA TRP A 44 -0.81 6.34 10.34
C TRP A 44 -1.03 6.67 8.85
N VAL A 45 -2.21 6.38 8.30
CA VAL A 45 -2.58 6.79 6.93
C VAL A 45 -2.56 8.31 6.75
N GLY A 46 -3.17 9.05 7.67
CA GLY A 46 -3.16 10.51 7.64
C GLY A 46 -1.74 11.08 7.69
N PHE A 47 -0.85 10.47 8.49
CA PHE A 47 0.55 10.88 8.61
C PHE A 47 1.29 10.79 7.27
N TRP A 48 1.31 9.63 6.62
CA TRP A 48 2.07 9.49 5.37
C TRP A 48 1.41 10.23 4.19
N LYS A 49 0.07 10.31 4.13
CA LYS A 49 -0.63 11.14 3.13
C LYS A 49 -0.22 12.61 3.22
N ASN A 50 -0.14 13.16 4.44
CA ASN A 50 0.29 14.53 4.69
C ASN A 50 1.77 14.75 4.32
N ARG A 51 2.64 13.78 4.63
CA ARG A 51 4.06 13.85 4.24
C ARG A 51 4.24 13.89 2.73
N ILE A 52 3.49 13.09 1.97
CA ILE A 52 3.53 13.11 0.50
C ILE A 52 3.12 14.49 -0.03
N VAL A 53 2.00 15.03 0.44
CA VAL A 53 1.51 16.37 0.05
C VAL A 53 2.56 17.45 0.31
N LYS A 54 3.22 17.41 1.47
CA LYS A 54 4.29 18.37 1.81
C LYS A 54 5.52 18.22 0.92
N ASN A 55 5.93 16.98 0.63
CA ASN A 55 7.17 16.71 -0.10
C ASN A 55 7.04 16.88 -1.62
N SER A 56 5.85 16.64 -2.18
CA SER A 56 5.62 16.75 -3.63
C SER A 56 4.94 18.05 -4.07
N GLY A 57 4.47 18.87 -3.13
CA GLY A 57 3.78 20.14 -3.40
C GLY A 57 2.37 20.01 -3.99
N VAL A 58 1.85 18.79 -4.14
CA VAL A 58 0.50 18.56 -4.69
C VAL A 58 -0.59 18.93 -3.70
N ARG A 59 -1.70 19.49 -4.17
CA ARG A 59 -2.86 19.85 -3.34
C ARG A 59 -4.09 19.09 -3.81
N GLY A 60 -4.98 18.74 -2.87
CA GLY A 60 -6.23 18.02 -3.18
C GLY A 60 -6.03 16.61 -3.75
N PHE A 61 -4.84 16.03 -3.59
CA PHE A 61 -4.46 14.77 -4.23
C PHE A 61 -5.14 13.53 -3.61
N TRP A 62 -5.40 13.55 -2.30
CA TRP A 62 -5.97 12.41 -1.59
C TRP A 62 -7.45 12.57 -1.32
N GLN A 63 -8.22 11.51 -1.58
CA GLN A 63 -9.52 11.33 -0.94
C GLN A 63 -9.35 11.32 0.59
N ARG A 64 -10.29 11.97 1.30
CA ARG A 64 -10.27 12.14 2.76
C ARG A 64 -10.17 10.82 3.52
N ASP A 65 -10.84 9.79 3.03
CA ASP A 65 -10.94 8.49 3.67
C ASP A 65 -9.93 7.46 3.14
N VAL A 66 -9.92 6.32 3.81
CA VAL A 66 -9.22 5.09 3.41
C VAL A 66 -10.18 3.92 3.65
N TRP A 67 -10.11 2.95 2.76
CA TRP A 67 -10.74 1.66 2.94
C TRP A 67 -9.69 0.66 3.39
N ASP A 68 -10.01 -0.10 4.44
CA ASP A 68 -9.15 -1.15 4.98
C ASP A 68 -9.99 -2.37 5.32
N THR A 69 -9.40 -3.54 5.11
CA THR A 69 -9.96 -4.83 5.54
C THR A 69 -8.85 -5.64 6.18
N GLN A 70 -9.15 -6.24 7.33
CA GLN A 70 -8.21 -7.11 8.01
C GLN A 70 -8.18 -8.48 7.31
N LEU A 71 -6.98 -8.98 7.01
CA LEU A 71 -6.82 -10.37 6.58
C LEU A 71 -7.13 -11.31 7.76
N ARG A 72 -8.15 -12.14 7.61
CA ARG A 72 -8.60 -13.08 8.65
C ARG A 72 -8.16 -14.52 8.31
N ARG A 73 -8.28 -15.41 9.29
CA ARG A 73 -7.92 -16.84 9.14
C ARG A 73 -8.62 -17.44 7.90
N GLY A 74 -7.83 -18.06 7.02
CA GLY A 74 -8.30 -18.70 5.78
C GLY A 74 -8.18 -17.83 4.53
N GLU A 75 -7.92 -16.52 4.65
CA GLU A 75 -7.58 -15.70 3.50
C GLU A 75 -6.09 -15.81 3.21
N SER A 76 -5.75 -16.36 2.04
CA SER A 76 -4.35 -16.42 1.62
C SER A 76 -3.85 -15.04 1.21
N TYR A 77 -2.76 -14.60 1.86
CA TYR A 77 -2.06 -13.38 1.50
C TYR A 77 -1.57 -13.44 0.05
N SER A 78 -1.01 -14.59 -0.35
CA SER A 78 -0.57 -14.79 -1.72
C SER A 78 -1.73 -14.76 -2.72
N ALA A 79 -2.89 -15.36 -2.41
CA ALA A 79 -4.06 -15.29 -3.28
C ALA A 79 -4.57 -13.84 -3.47
N LYS A 80 -4.68 -13.07 -2.38
CA LYS A 80 -5.04 -11.64 -2.49
C LYS A 80 -3.98 -10.83 -3.23
N TRP A 81 -2.70 -11.14 -3.04
CA TRP A 81 -1.63 -10.50 -3.79
C TRP A 81 -1.76 -10.76 -5.29
N GLN A 82 -2.04 -12.00 -5.71
CA GLN A 82 -2.28 -12.31 -7.13
C GLN A 82 -3.44 -11.48 -7.70
N TYR A 83 -4.52 -11.31 -6.94
CA TYR A 83 -5.60 -10.42 -7.37
C TYR A 83 -5.14 -8.96 -7.49
N VAL A 84 -4.39 -8.45 -6.51
CA VAL A 84 -3.97 -7.04 -6.45
C VAL A 84 -2.99 -6.70 -7.58
N ARG A 85 -2.00 -7.56 -7.86
CA ARG A 85 -0.99 -7.32 -8.89
C ARG A 85 -1.54 -7.31 -10.32
N GLU A 86 -2.70 -7.93 -10.54
CA GLU A 86 -3.37 -7.97 -11.85
C GLU A 86 -4.25 -6.73 -12.10
N ASN A 87 -4.39 -5.81 -11.13
CA ASN A 87 -5.15 -4.57 -11.34
C ASN A 87 -4.67 -3.72 -12.53
N PRO A 88 -3.36 -3.51 -12.75
CA PRO A 88 -2.88 -2.75 -13.91
C PRO A 88 -3.29 -3.38 -15.25
N VAL A 89 -3.30 -4.72 -15.33
CA VAL A 89 -3.73 -5.46 -16.53
C VAL A 89 -5.24 -5.30 -16.73
N ARG A 90 -6.04 -5.48 -15.68
CA ARG A 90 -7.50 -5.28 -15.74
C ARG A 90 -7.91 -3.85 -16.10
N ALA A 91 -7.07 -2.87 -15.74
CA ALA A 91 -7.25 -1.47 -16.10
C ALA A 91 -6.73 -1.12 -17.51
N GLY A 92 -6.15 -2.09 -18.24
CA GLY A 92 -5.61 -1.88 -19.59
C GLY A 92 -4.34 -1.02 -19.64
N LEU A 93 -3.61 -0.93 -18.53
CA LEU A 93 -2.40 -0.09 -18.42
C LEU A 93 -1.13 -0.81 -18.93
N VAL A 94 -1.10 -2.14 -18.85
CA VAL A 94 -0.02 -3.03 -19.31
C VAL A 94 -0.60 -4.36 -19.74
N ASP A 95 0.10 -5.09 -20.60
CA ASP A 95 -0.33 -6.42 -21.06
C ASP A 95 0.00 -7.51 -20.03
N ARG A 96 1.07 -7.31 -19.26
CA ARG A 96 1.51 -8.25 -18.21
C ARG A 96 1.72 -7.53 -16.89
N SER A 97 1.30 -8.16 -15.78
CA SER A 97 1.38 -7.53 -14.46
C SER A 97 2.81 -7.16 -14.06
N ASN A 98 3.84 -7.88 -14.51
CA ASN A 98 5.25 -7.57 -14.24
C ASN A 98 5.81 -6.38 -15.02
N GLU A 99 5.10 -5.84 -16.01
CA GLU A 99 5.50 -4.64 -16.77
C GLU A 99 5.12 -3.35 -16.03
N TRP A 100 4.25 -3.43 -15.01
CA TRP A 100 3.85 -2.26 -14.24
C TRP A 100 4.98 -1.81 -13.31
N ALA A 101 5.59 -0.65 -13.59
CA ALA A 101 6.71 -0.13 -12.82
C ALA A 101 6.34 0.34 -11.40
N TYR A 102 5.07 0.67 -11.16
CA TYR A 102 4.61 1.28 -9.90
C TYR A 102 4.08 0.22 -8.91
N GLN A 103 4.84 -0.86 -8.73
CA GLN A 103 4.57 -1.92 -7.75
C GLN A 103 5.86 -2.32 -7.02
N GLY A 104 5.74 -3.03 -5.90
CA GLY A 104 6.90 -3.56 -5.20
C GLY A 104 6.57 -4.18 -3.85
N GLU A 105 7.60 -4.48 -3.07
CA GLU A 105 7.53 -4.97 -1.69
C GLU A 105 8.55 -4.20 -0.84
N LEU A 106 8.13 -3.58 0.26
CA LEU A 106 9.05 -2.87 1.16
C LEU A 106 9.51 -3.78 2.32
N GLU A 107 8.57 -4.48 2.95
CA GLU A 107 8.83 -5.41 4.04
C GLU A 107 8.22 -6.78 3.72
N PRO A 108 8.96 -7.90 3.91
CA PRO A 108 8.34 -9.21 3.84
C PRO A 108 7.35 -9.36 4.99
N LEU A 109 6.06 -9.45 4.65
CA LEU A 109 5.00 -9.70 5.64
C LEU A 109 4.80 -11.20 5.77
N TRP A 110 5.33 -11.76 6.85
CA TRP A 110 5.24 -13.19 7.17
C TRP A 110 3.84 -13.53 7.67
N TRP A 111 2.92 -13.69 6.72
CA TRP A 111 1.64 -14.34 6.97
C TRP A 111 1.80 -15.82 6.63
N HIS A 112 1.36 -16.69 7.52
CA HIS A 112 1.26 -18.11 7.20
C HIS A 112 0.15 -18.25 6.14
N ASP A 113 0.55 -18.41 4.87
CA ASP A 113 -0.30 -19.10 3.91
C ASP A 113 -0.53 -20.50 4.52
N ALA A 114 -1.73 -20.70 5.06
CA ALA A 114 -2.11 -21.92 5.75
C ALA A 114 -2.16 -23.11 4.79
#